data_AF-A0A497IZB8-F1
#
_entry.id   AF-A0A497IZB8-F1
#
_cell.length_a   1.000
_cell.length_b   1.000
_cell.length_c   1.000
_cell.angle_alpha   90.00
_cell.angle_beta   90.00
_cell.angle_gamma   90.00
#
_symmetry.space_group_name_H-M   'P 1'
#
loop_
_entity.id
_entity.type
_entity.pdbx_description
1 polymer ?
#
loop_
_entity_poly.entity_id
_entity_poly.type
_entity_poly.pdbx_seq_one_letter_code
_entity_poly.pdbx_strand_id
1 'polypeptide(L)' 'MKLPRTFYERDAITVAKELLGKLLVHNSEEGRTSGIIVETEAYMGVEDKASHSYGGKK' A
#
# COMPACT_ATOMS: atom_id res chain seq x y z
N MET A 1 4.87 -13.39 -8.47
CA MET A 1 6.05 -12.56 -8.80
C MET A 1 5.93 -11.26 -8.02
N LYS A 2 7.03 -10.71 -7.50
CA LYS A 2 6.99 -9.41 -6.79
C LYS A 2 6.64 -8.31 -7.80
N LEU A 3 5.77 -7.38 -7.41
CA LEU A 3 5.43 -6.23 -8.25
C LEU A 3 6.66 -5.33 -8.45
N PRO A 4 6.85 -4.73 -9.63
CA PRO A 4 7.99 -3.87 -9.90
C PRO A 4 7.88 -2.56 -9.10
N ARG A 5 9.01 -1.87 -8.89
CA ARG A 5 9.04 -0.57 -8.20
C ARG A 5 8.12 0.47 -8.85
N THR A 6 8.04 0.45 -10.19
CA THR A 6 7.17 1.31 -10.99
C THR A 6 5.67 1.13 -10.71
N PHE A 7 5.25 -0.01 -10.15
CA PHE A 7 3.88 -0.20 -9.69
C PHE A 7 3.55 0.73 -8.52
N TYR A 8 4.52 0.93 -7.62
CA TYR A 8 4.36 1.70 -6.38
C TYR A 8 4.66 3.19 -6.55
N GLU A 9 5.46 3.58 -7.55
CA GLU A 9 5.83 4.98 -7.85
C GLU A 9 4.71 5.70 -8.63
N ARG A 10 3.49 5.66 -8.09
CA ARG A 10 2.30 6.30 -8.63
C ARG A 10 1.53 6.95 -7.48
N ASP A 11 0.48 7.71 -7.80
CA ASP A 11 -0.36 8.29 -6.77
C ASP A 11 -1.05 7.22 -5.89
N ALA A 12 -1.28 7.56 -4.61
CA ALA A 12 -1.78 6.61 -3.63
C ALA A 12 -3.17 6.06 -3.99
N ILE A 13 -4.01 6.84 -4.66
CA ILE A 13 -5.38 6.43 -5.05
C ILE A 13 -5.30 5.31 -6.09
N THR A 14 -4.47 5.48 -7.13
CA THR A 14 -4.25 4.46 -8.16
C THR A 14 -3.67 3.19 -7.56
N VAL A 15 -2.63 3.32 -6.71
CA VAL A 15 -1.98 2.17 -6.09
C VAL A 15 -2.95 1.40 -5.18
N ALA A 16 -3.73 2.10 -4.33
CA ALA A 16 -4.69 1.46 -3.43
C ALA A 16 -5.72 0.62 -4.21
N LYS A 17 -6.34 1.19 -5.25
CA LYS A 17 -7.32 0.48 -6.09
C LYS A 17 -6.72 -0.76 -6.75
N GLU A 18 -5.50 -0.64 -7.28
CA GLU A 18 -4.84 -1.75 -7.98
C GLU A 18 -4.18 -2.78 -7.05
N LEU A 19 -4.05 -2.49 -5.76
CA LEU A 19 -3.59 -3.45 -4.76
C LEU A 19 -4.68 -4.48 -4.41
N LEU A 20 -5.95 -4.16 -4.60
CA LEU A 20 -7.05 -5.11 -4.38
C LEU A 20 -6.87 -6.36 -5.26
N GLY A 21 -7.01 -7.53 -4.64
CA GLY A 21 -6.80 -8.82 -5.30
C GLY A 21 -5.34 -9.25 -5.44
N LYS A 22 -4.35 -8.43 -5.03
CA LYS A 22 -2.94 -8.85 -5.01
C LYS A 22 -2.65 -9.71 -3.79
N LEU A 23 -1.69 -10.63 -3.95
CA LEU A 23 -1.21 -11.50 -2.87
C LEU A 23 -0.09 -10.78 -2.10
N LEU A 24 -0.34 -10.45 -0.84
CA LEU A 24 0.70 -10.06 0.10
C LEU A 24 1.38 -11.32 0.63
N VAL A 25 2.72 -11.31 0.64
CA VAL A 25 3.54 -12.44 1.08
C VAL A 25 4.52 -11.95 2.14
N HIS A 26 4.58 -12.67 3.26
CA HIS A 26 5.56 -12.47 4.31
C HIS A 26 6.34 -13.78 4.52
N ASN A 27 7.66 -13.71 4.48
CA ASN A 27 8.54 -14.84 4.79
C ASN A 27 9.24 -14.53 6.12
N SER A 28 9.10 -15.41 7.10
CA SER A 28 9.78 -15.36 8.40
C SER A 28 10.51 -16.68 8.67
N GLU A 29 11.22 -16.76 9.79
CA GLU A 29 11.86 -18.01 10.25
C GLU A 29 10.84 -19.13 10.51
N GLU A 30 9.62 -18.77 10.89
CA GLU A 30 8.51 -19.70 11.14
C GLU A 30 7.85 -20.20 9.83
N GLY A 31 8.19 -19.60 8.69
CA GLY A 31 7.73 -19.99 7.37
C GLY A 31 7.09 -18.86 6.55
N ARG A 32 6.31 -19.25 5.54
CA ARG A 32 5.66 -18.32 4.61
C ARG A 32 4.19 -18.14 4.97
N THR A 33 3.79 -16.89 5.23
CA THR A 33 2.39 -16.49 5.34
C THR A 33 1.98 -15.63 4.15
N SER A 34 0.72 -15.72 3.75
CA SER A 34 0.21 -14.92 2.64
C SER A 34 -1.30 -14.72 2.71
N GLY A 35 -1.77 -13.61 2.14
CA GLY A 35 -3.20 -13.29 2.05
C GLY A 35 -3.51 -12.40 0.85
N ILE A 36 -4.75 -12.45 0.39
CA ILE A 36 -5.25 -11.55 -0.65
C ILE A 36 -5.66 -10.24 0.00
N ILE A 37 -5.21 -9.12 -0.58
CA ILE A 37 -5.64 -7.80 -0.18
C ILE A 37 -7.10 -7.61 -0.63
N VAL A 38 -8.00 -7.45 0.33
CA VAL A 38 -9.44 -7.26 0.09
C VAL A 38 -9.92 -5.84 0.38
N GLU A 39 -9.09 -5.04 1.05
CA GLU A 39 -9.40 -3.67 1.44
C GLU A 39 -8.13 -2.82 1.44
N THR A 40 -8.26 -1.55 1.06
CA THR A 40 -7.18 -0.57 1.03
C THR A 40 -7.73 0.84 1.28
N GLU A 41 -6.93 1.69 1.93
CA GLU A 41 -7.17 3.12 2.05
C GLU A 41 -6.06 3.91 1.36
N ALA A 42 -6.40 5.07 0.80
CA ALA A 42 -5.43 5.99 0.19
C ALA A 42 -5.44 7.31 0.96
N TYR A 43 -4.26 7.78 1.33
CA TYR A 43 -4.06 9.06 2.01
C TYR A 43 -3.23 9.99 1.14
N MET A 44 -3.74 11.19 0.84
CA MET A 44 -3.10 12.14 -0.09
C MET A 44 -2.13 13.12 0.61
N GLY A 45 -1.56 12.68 1.73
CA GLY A 45 -0.48 13.36 2.43
C GLY A 45 -0.84 14.77 2.90
N VAL A 46 -0.09 15.77 2.43
CA VAL A 46 -0.11 17.15 2.95
C VAL A 46 -1.50 17.78 2.92
N GLU A 47 -2.31 17.47 1.90
CA GLU A 47 -3.64 18.04 1.69
C GLU A 47 -4.74 17.26 2.42
N ASP A 48 -4.45 16.03 2.82
CA ASP A 48 -5.41 15.11 3.41
C ASP A 48 -5.41 15.22 4.94
N LYS A 49 -6.46 15.82 5.50
CA LYS A 49 -6.62 16.02 6.95
C LYS A 49 -6.65 14.72 7.76
N ALA A 50 -6.98 13.59 7.13
CA ALA A 50 -6.96 12.28 7.77
C ALA A 50 -5.56 11.65 7.75
N SER A 51 -4.63 12.19 6.96
CA SER A 51 -3.26 11.69 6.88
C SER A 51 -2.40 12.16 8.06
N HIS A 52 -1.54 11.28 8.56
CA HIS A 52 -0.52 11.67 9.54
C HIS A 52 0.47 12.72 9.01
N SER A 53 0.67 12.79 7.69
CA SER A 53 1.53 13.79 7.05
C SER A 53 0.80 15.07 6.64
N TYR A 54 -0.47 15.24 7.05
CA TYR A 54 -1.23 16.48 6.86
C TYR A 54 -0.45 17.70 7.31
N GLY A 55 -0.42 18.75 6.49
CA GLY A 55 0.33 19.97 6.78
C GLY A 55 1.85 19.79 6.79
N GLY A 56 2.37 18.73 6.16
CA GLY A 56 3.80 18.49 6.02
C GLY A 56 4.47 17.88 7.25
N LYS A 57 3.68 17.32 8.18
CA LYS A 57 4.19 16.59 9.35
C LYS A 57 4.98 15.35 8.90
N LYS A 58 6.05 15.03 9.62
CA LYS A 58 6.95 13.90 9.37
C LYS A 58 7.22 13.15 10.65
#